data_AF-A0A0P0N3Z8-F1
#
_entry.id   AF-A0A0P0N3Z8-F1
#
_cell.length_a   1.000
_cell.length_b   1.000
_cell.length_c   1.000
_cell.angle_alpha   90.00
_cell.angle_beta   90.00
_cell.angle_gamma   90.00
#
_symmetry.space_group_name_H-M   'P 1'
#
loop_
_entity.id
_entity.type
_entity.pdbx_description
1 polymer ?
#
loop_
_entity_poly.entity_id
_entity_poly.type
_entity_poly.pdbx_seq_one_letter_code
_entity_poly.pdbx_strand_id
1 'polypeptide(L)'
;MLPGSFQGMEWVIILLIVLLIFGPTKLPQLARGLGQALYEFRRASQGVVEDLERSQSEAKKSLQGIDDETLRKLAEKLGVKDAEKKKRDDLIVEIINEAKKKGLLDEIKVEAEQSTKSTNTET
;
A
#
# COMPACT_ATOMS: atom_id res chain seq x y z
N MET A 1 -30.59 -33.02 -24.81
CA MET A 1 -30.03 -32.97 -23.44
C MET A 1 -28.58 -33.41 -23.54
N LEU A 2 -27.63 -32.48 -23.59
CA LEU A 2 -26.19 -32.79 -23.51
C LEU A 2 -25.59 -31.89 -22.42
N PRO A 3 -25.19 -32.45 -21.26
CA PRO A 3 -24.75 -31.68 -20.12
C PRO A 3 -23.25 -31.32 -20.21
N GLY A 4 -22.92 -30.05 -20.00
CA GLY A 4 -21.66 -29.62 -19.37
C GLY A 4 -20.36 -29.60 -20.18
N SER A 5 -20.27 -30.22 -21.36
CA SER A 5 -18.96 -30.33 -22.06
C SER A 5 -18.51 -29.10 -22.86
N PHE A 6 -19.38 -28.11 -23.07
CA PHE A 6 -19.08 -26.96 -23.95
C PHE A 6 -18.46 -25.73 -23.27
N GLN A 7 -18.53 -25.63 -21.94
CA GLN A 7 -18.16 -24.39 -21.23
C GLN A 7 -16.65 -24.07 -21.26
N GLY A 8 -15.80 -25.09 -21.40
CA GLY A 8 -14.34 -24.91 -21.57
C GLY A 8 -13.93 -24.62 -23.01
N MET A 9 -14.70 -25.09 -23.99
CA MET A 9 -14.34 -24.97 -25.41
C MET A 9 -14.49 -23.53 -25.91
N GLU A 10 -15.44 -22.78 -25.34
CA GLU A 10 -15.64 -21.34 -25.62
C GLU A 10 -14.37 -20.53 -25.33
N TRP A 11 -13.71 -20.76 -24.19
CA TRP A 11 -12.46 -20.10 -23.83
C TRP A 11 -11.32 -20.43 -24.79
N VAL A 12 -11.24 -21.67 -25.27
CA VAL A 12 -10.22 -22.11 -26.23
C VAL A 12 -10.41 -21.41 -27.58
N ILE A 13 -11.66 -21.27 -28.05
CA ILE A 13 -11.98 -20.55 -29.30
C ILE A 13 -11.60 -19.08 -29.19
N ILE A 14 -11.92 -18.42 -28.07
CA ILE A 14 -11.54 -17.02 -27.83
C ILE A 14 -10.02 -16.87 -27.82
N LEU A 15 -9.31 -17.75 -27.10
CA LEU A 15 -7.85 -17.78 -27.09
C LEU A 15 -7.28 -17.96 -28.50
N LEU A 16 -7.86 -18.83 -29.32
CA LEU A 16 -7.42 -19.05 -30.69
C LEU A 16 -7.58 -17.79 -31.56
N ILE A 17 -8.71 -17.08 -31.45
CA ILE A 17 -8.95 -15.82 -32.17
C ILE A 17 -7.92 -14.75 -31.74
N VAL A 18 -7.70 -14.60 -30.43
CA VAL A 18 -6.68 -13.69 -29.89
C VAL A 18 -5.29 -14.08 -30.42
N LEU A 19 -4.98 -15.38 -30.45
CA LEU A 19 -3.71 -15.90 -30.95
C LEU A 19 -3.55 -15.70 -32.47
N LEU A 20 -4.63 -15.65 -33.25
CA LEU A 20 -4.55 -15.34 -34.67
C LEU A 20 -4.29 -13.85 -34.92
N ILE A 21 -4.90 -12.97 -34.14
CA ILE A 21 -4.69 -11.51 -34.25
C ILE A 21 -3.29 -11.12 -33.77
N PHE A 22 -2.89 -11.60 -32.58
CA PHE A 22 -1.61 -11.24 -31.97
C PHE A 22 -0.47 -12.17 -32.40
N GLY A 23 -0.76 -13.40 -32.81
CA GLY A 23 0.24 -14.42 -33.13
C GLY A 23 0.71 -15.20 -31.89
N PRO A 24 1.05 -16.50 -32.04
CA PRO A 24 1.53 -17.35 -30.94
C PRO A 24 2.86 -16.91 -30.35
N THR A 25 3.64 -16.12 -31.09
CA THR A 25 4.96 -15.65 -30.66
C THR A 25 4.89 -14.37 -29.80
N LYS A 26 3.82 -13.57 -29.92
CA LYS A 26 3.73 -12.27 -29.22
C LYS A 26 3.34 -12.40 -27.76
N LEU A 27 2.38 -13.27 -27.42
CA LEU A 27 2.02 -13.55 -26.02
C LEU A 27 3.22 -13.98 -25.16
N PRO A 28 4.06 -14.96 -25.56
CA PRO A 28 5.23 -15.34 -24.75
C PRO A 28 6.31 -14.26 -24.72
N GLN A 29 6.46 -13.45 -25.78
CA GLN A 29 7.38 -12.30 -25.76
C GLN A 29 6.95 -11.24 -24.75
N LEU A 30 5.66 -10.88 -24.73
CA LEU A 30 5.07 -9.94 -23.78
C LEU A 30 5.16 -10.47 -22.34
N ALA A 31 4.84 -11.75 -22.12
CA ALA A 31 4.93 -12.38 -20.81
C ALA A 31 6.37 -12.38 -20.26
N ARG A 32 7.37 -12.61 -21.11
CA ARG A 32 8.79 -12.52 -20.72
C ARG A 32 9.17 -11.11 -20.30
N GLY A 33 8.78 -10.09 -21.07
CA GLY A 33 9.07 -8.69 -20.74
C GLY A 33 8.37 -8.23 -19.44
N LEU A 34 7.08 -8.54 -19.30
CA LEU A 34 6.33 -8.25 -18.08
C LEU A 34 6.90 -8.99 -16.86
N GLY A 35 7.30 -10.26 -17.04
CA GLY A 35 7.90 -11.07 -15.98
C GLY A 35 9.23 -10.51 -15.49
N GLN A 36 10.08 -10.04 -16.40
CA GLN A 36 11.33 -9.36 -16.06
C GLN A 36 11.07 -8.04 -15.32
N ALA A 37 10.15 -7.21 -15.83
CA ALA A 37 9.78 -5.95 -15.20
C ALA A 37 9.22 -6.16 -13.77
N LEU A 38 8.34 -7.15 -13.60
CA LEU A 38 7.76 -7.48 -12.29
C LEU A 38 8.81 -8.07 -11.34
N TYR A 39 9.76 -8.83 -11.86
CA TYR A 39 10.88 -9.37 -11.07
C TYR A 39 11.80 -8.25 -10.56
N GLU A 40 12.20 -7.33 -11.44
CA GLU A 40 13.01 -6.17 -11.07
C GLU A 40 12.26 -5.25 -10.11
N PHE A 41 10.97 -4.98 -10.36
CA PHE A 41 10.12 -4.21 -9.48
C PHE A 41 10.03 -4.83 -8.08
N ARG A 42 9.83 -6.15 -7.99
CA ARG A 42 9.78 -6.87 -6.71
C ARG A 42 11.11 -6.77 -5.97
N ARG A 43 12.23 -6.93 -6.67
CA ARG A 43 13.58 -6.83 -6.07
C ARG A 43 13.87 -5.41 -5.57
N ALA A 44 13.54 -4.39 -6.35
CA ALA A 44 13.69 -3.00 -5.94
C ALA A 44 12.79 -2.66 -4.75
N SER A 45 11.52 -3.11 -4.78
CA SER A 45 10.57 -2.89 -3.69
C SER A 45 11.03 -3.53 -2.38
N GLN A 46 11.66 -4.71 -2.42
CA GLN A 46 12.17 -5.38 -1.22
C GLN A 46 13.27 -4.58 -0.53
N GLY A 47 14.21 -3.99 -1.29
CA GLY A 47 15.23 -3.12 -0.71
C GLY A 47 14.64 -1.89 -0.02
N VAL A 48 13.63 -1.27 -0.63
CA VAL A 48 12.92 -0.12 -0.04
C VAL A 48 12.21 -0.51 1.26
N VAL A 49 11.56 -1.67 1.31
CA VAL A 49 10.89 -2.15 2.54
C VAL A 49 11.91 -2.39 3.66
N GLU A 50 13.05 -3.01 3.35
CA GLU A 50 14.11 -3.25 4.33
C GLU A 50 14.72 -1.94 4.87
N ASP A 51 14.93 -0.95 4.00
CA ASP A 51 15.41 0.39 4.39
C ASP A 51 14.39 1.14 5.28
N LEU A 52 13.09 1.01 4.97
CA LEU A 52 12.02 1.57 5.80
C LEU A 52 11.96 0.89 7.18
N GLU A 53 12.03 -0.44 7.23
CA GLU A 53 12.04 -1.19 8.49
C GLU A 53 13.26 -0.84 9.35
N ARG A 54 14.43 -0.68 8.72
CA ARG A 54 15.65 -0.24 9.40
C ARG A 54 15.52 1.17 9.95
N SER A 55 14.98 2.10 9.16
CA SER A 55 14.73 3.48 9.59
C SER A 55 13.74 3.55 10.76
N GLN A 56 12.67 2.75 10.72
CA GLN A 56 11.71 2.65 11.83
C GLN A 56 12.33 2.01 13.08
N SER A 57 13.15 0.98 12.92
CA SER A 57 13.89 0.36 14.01
C SER A 57 14.85 1.34 14.68
N GLU A 58 15.58 2.13 13.90
CA GLU A 58 16.48 3.18 14.39
C GLU A 58 15.71 4.29 15.12
N ALA A 59 14.61 4.78 14.55
CA ALA A 59 13.73 5.74 15.23
C ALA A 59 13.19 5.17 16.55
N LYS A 60 12.75 3.90 16.57
CA LYS A 60 12.29 3.22 17.79
C LYS A 60 13.39 3.08 18.83
N LYS A 61 14.64 2.83 18.41
CA LYS A 61 15.81 2.76 19.29
C LYS A 61 16.11 4.13 19.93
N SER A 62 15.98 5.21 19.17
CA SER A 62 16.09 6.58 19.68
C SER A 62 14.99 6.91 20.69
N LEU A 63 13.77 6.41 20.47
CA LEU A 63 12.64 6.57 21.40
C LEU A 63 12.78 5.68 22.66
N GLN A 64 13.44 4.52 22.58
CA GLN A 64 13.67 3.64 23.73
C GLN A 64 14.68 4.22 24.75
N GLY A 65 15.51 5.17 24.35
CA GLY A 65 16.39 5.93 25.24
C GLY A 65 15.74 7.16 25.88
N ILE A 66 14.45 7.41 25.60
CA ILE A 66 13.70 8.52 26.19
C ILE A 66 13.10 8.04 27.51
N ASP A 67 13.51 8.70 28.59
CA ASP A 67 13.04 8.43 29.95
C ASP A 67 11.51 8.49 30.02
N ASP A 68 10.89 7.57 30.78
CA ASP A 68 9.44 7.45 30.91
C ASP A 68 8.75 8.77 31.34
N GLU A 69 9.48 9.67 31.98
CA GLU A 69 9.03 11.02 32.35
C GLU A 69 8.78 11.91 31.13
N THR A 70 9.63 11.84 30.11
CA THR A 70 9.52 12.66 28.90
C THR A 70 8.43 12.11 27.97
N LEU A 71 8.25 10.79 27.91
CA LEU A 71 7.12 10.14 27.24
C LEU A 71 5.77 10.50 27.89
N ARG A 72 5.72 10.59 29.23
CA ARG A 72 4.56 11.09 29.97
C ARG A 72 4.25 12.56 29.68
N LYS A 73 5.26 13.43 29.68
CA LYS A 73 5.09 14.86 29.35
C LYS A 73 4.61 15.08 27.90
N LEU A 74 5.01 14.23 26.97
CA LEU A 74 4.52 14.25 25.58
C LEU A 74 3.07 13.75 25.49
N ALA A 75 2.75 12.62 26.13
CA ALA A 75 1.39 12.07 26.15
C ALA A 75 0.38 13.05 26.79
N GLU A 76 0.80 13.77 27.83
CA GLU A 76 0.02 14.81 28.49
C GLU A 76 -0.22 16.04 27.58
N LYS A 77 0.83 16.52 26.89
CA LYS A 77 0.70 17.61 25.90
C LYS A 77 -0.13 17.21 24.67
N LEU A 78 -0.16 15.94 24.31
CA LEU A 78 -0.95 15.38 23.20
C LEU A 78 -2.37 14.98 23.62
N GLY A 79 -2.74 15.14 24.90
CA GLY A 79 -4.11 14.92 25.38
C GLY A 79 -4.54 13.45 25.46
N VAL A 80 -3.60 12.50 25.58
CA VAL A 80 -3.92 11.07 25.72
C VAL A 80 -4.32 10.78 27.17
N LYS A 81 -5.62 10.55 27.40
CA LYS A 81 -6.20 10.52 28.76
C LYS A 81 -6.06 9.20 29.54
N ASP A 82 -5.46 8.13 28.99
CA ASP A 82 -5.42 6.82 29.65
C ASP A 82 -4.12 6.04 29.42
N ALA A 83 -2.96 6.66 29.67
CA ALA A 83 -1.64 6.05 29.47
C ALA A 83 -1.24 5.00 30.53
N GLU A 84 -2.02 4.80 31.60
CA GLU A 84 -1.53 4.15 32.83
C GLU A 84 -2.05 2.70 33.08
N LYS A 85 -2.97 2.15 32.26
CA LYS A 85 -3.59 0.82 32.53
C LYS A 85 -3.76 -0.16 31.37
N LYS A 86 -3.10 0.03 30.21
CA LYS A 86 -3.12 -0.96 29.12
C LYS A 86 -1.73 -1.43 28.74
N LYS A 87 -1.64 -2.70 28.31
CA LYS A 87 -0.45 -3.29 27.68
C LYS A 87 -0.10 -2.45 26.45
N ARG A 88 1.19 -2.14 26.28
CA ARG A 88 1.69 -1.19 25.25
C ARG A 88 1.17 -1.51 23.85
N ASP A 89 0.99 -2.80 23.55
CA ASP A 89 0.55 -3.29 22.25
C ASP A 89 -0.92 -2.96 21.94
N ASP A 90 -1.80 -2.92 22.96
CA ASP A 90 -3.23 -2.63 22.80
C ASP A 90 -3.51 -1.12 22.67
N LEU A 91 -2.69 -0.28 23.32
CA LEU A 91 -2.79 1.19 23.21
C LEU A 91 -2.42 1.67 21.81
N ILE A 92 -1.38 1.08 21.20
CA ILE A 92 -0.93 1.46 19.86
C ILE A 92 -2.02 1.15 18.83
N VAL A 93 -2.65 -0.03 18.92
CA VAL A 93 -3.73 -0.44 18.00
C VAL A 93 -4.98 0.44 18.16
N GLU A 94 -5.30 0.85 19.39
CA GLU A 94 -6.46 1.70 19.65
C GLU A 94 -6.22 3.16 19.24
N ILE A 95 -5.02 3.70 19.45
CA ILE A 95 -4.64 5.03 18.94
C ILE A 95 -4.68 5.06 17.41
N ILE A 96 -4.19 4.01 16.73
CA ILE A 96 -4.26 3.89 15.26
C ILE A 96 -5.70 3.81 14.78
N ASN A 97 -6.55 3.03 15.44
CA ASN A 97 -7.95 2.88 15.06
C ASN A 97 -8.78 4.13 15.36
N GLU A 98 -8.51 4.83 16.45
CA GLU A 98 -9.20 6.08 16.80
C GLU A 98 -8.77 7.23 15.88
N ALA A 99 -7.50 7.27 15.47
CA ALA A 99 -7.01 8.20 14.45
C ALA A 99 -7.63 7.92 13.06
N LYS A 100 -7.85 6.64 12.72
CA LYS A 100 -8.49 6.21 11.47
C LYS A 100 -10.01 6.50 11.45
N LYS A 101 -10.68 6.34 12.60
CA LYS A 101 -12.12 6.58 12.77
C LYS A 101 -12.47 8.08 12.82
N LYS A 102 -11.53 8.91 13.27
CA LYS A 102 -11.67 10.38 13.30
C LYS A 102 -11.40 11.07 11.95
N GLY A 103 -11.21 10.33 10.86
CA GLY A 103 -11.22 10.90 9.51
C GLY A 103 -10.01 11.77 9.13
N LEU A 104 -8.93 11.75 9.91
CA LEU A 104 -7.73 12.57 9.65
C LEU A 104 -6.88 12.11 8.44
N LEU A 105 -7.27 11.05 7.73
CA LEU A 105 -6.54 10.52 6.57
C LEU A 105 -7.21 10.84 5.23
N ASP A 106 -8.47 11.26 5.22
CA ASP A 106 -9.18 11.65 3.99
C ASP A 106 -8.94 13.12 3.64
N GLU A 107 -8.68 13.99 4.62
CA GLU A 107 -8.50 15.43 4.40
C GLU A 107 -7.17 15.77 3.70
N ILE A 108 -6.11 14.97 3.88
CA ILE A 108 -4.81 15.18 3.21
C ILE A 108 -4.87 14.84 1.70
N LYS A 109 -5.83 14.01 1.26
CA LYS A 109 -5.94 13.64 -0.16
C LYS A 109 -6.86 14.56 -0.96
N VAL A 110 -7.79 15.25 -0.30
CA VAL A 110 -8.78 16.10 -0.99
C VAL A 110 -8.22 17.49 -1.33
N GLU A 111 -7.21 17.99 -0.61
CA GLU A 111 -6.60 19.30 -0.90
C GLU A 111 -5.57 19.26 -2.05
N ALA A 112 -5.01 18.08 -2.35
CA ALA A 112 -4.02 17.93 -3.42
C ALA A 112 -4.64 17.91 -4.84
N GLU A 113 -5.94 17.63 -4.99
CA GLU A 113 -6.60 17.52 -6.30
C GLU A 113 -7.26 18.82 -6.80
N GLN A 114 -7.36 19.88 -5.98
CA GLN A 114 -7.96 21.16 -6.40
C GLN A 114 -6.93 22.21 -6.87
N SER A 115 -5.63 22.03 -6.58
CA SER A 115 -4.60 22.99 -7.02
C SER A 115 -4.06 22.72 -8.45
N THR A 116 -4.35 21.57 -9.06
CA THR A 116 -3.85 21.25 -10.42
C THR A 116 -4.82 21.60 -11.56
N LYS A 117 -6.04 22.10 -11.27
CA LYS A 117 -7.05 22.41 -12.31
C LYS A 117 -7.16 23.89 -12.71
N SER A 118 -6.41 24.81 -12.09
CA SER A 118 -6.56 26.26 -12.34
C SER A 118 -5.36 27.00 -12.94
N THR A 119 -4.30 26.32 -13.40
CA THR A 119 -3.11 27.03 -13.93
C THR A 119 -2.65 26.56 -15.31
N ASN A 120 -3.56 26.28 -16.23
CA ASN A 120 -3.24 26.27 -17.67
C ASN A 120 -4.49 26.52 -18.54
N THR A 121 -5.08 27.69 -18.30
CA THR A 121 -5.78 28.47 -19.32
C THR A 121 -5.28 29.90 -19.11
N GLU A 122 -4.86 30.56 -20.19
CA GLU A 122 -4.23 31.89 -20.24
C GLU A 122 -2.70 31.90 -20.16
N THR A 123 -2.03 31.50 -21.24
CA THR A 123 -1.40 32.43 -22.20
C THR A 123 -0.82 31.69 -23.41
#